data_AF-A0A8C0F397-F1
#
_entry.id   AF-A0A8C0F397-F1
#
_cell.length_a   1.000
_cell.length_b   1.000
_cell.length_c   1.000
_cell.angle_alpha   90.00
_cell.angle_beta   90.00
_cell.angle_gamma   90.00
#
_symmetry.space_group_name_H-M   'P 1'
#
loop_
_entity.id
_entity.type
_entity.pdbx_description
1 polymer ?
#
loop_
_entity_poly.entity_id
_entity_poly.type
_entity_poly.pdbx_seq_one_letter_code
_entity_poly.pdbx_strand_id
1 'polypeptide(L)'
;MNVDQHGRVYYVDHVEKRTTWDRPEPLPPSWERRVDNMGRIYYVDHFTRTTTWQRPTLESVRNYEQWQLQRSQLQGAMQQFNQRFIYGDFSSTQNKEFDPLGPLPHGWEKRTDSNGRVYFVNHNTRITQWEDPRSQGQLNEKPLPEGWEMRFTVDGIPYFVDHNRRTTTYIDPRTGKSALDNGPQIAYVRDFKAKVHYFRFWCQQLAMPQHIKITVSRKTLFEDSFQQIMSFSPQDLRRRLWVIFPGEEGLDYGGVAREWFFLLSHEVLNPMYCLFEYAGKDNYCLQINPASYINPDHLKYFRFIGRFIAMALFHGKFIDTGFSLPFYKRILNKPVGLKDLESVDPEFYNSLIWVKENDIEECGLEMFFSVDKEILGEIKSHDLKPNGSNILVTEENKEEYIRLVAEWRLSRGVEEQTQAFFEGFNEILPQQYLQYFDAKELEVLLCGMQEIDLNDWQRHTIYRHYTRTSRQIVWFWQFVKEIDNEKRMRLLQFVTGTCRLPVGGFADLMGINGPQKFCIEKVGKENWLPRSHTCFNRLDLPPYKNYEQLKEKLLFAIEETEGFGQE
;
A
#
# COMPACT_ATOMS: atom_id res chain seq x y z
N MET A 1 -28.59 37.09 11.32
CA MET A 1 -29.54 36.24 12.08
C MET A 1 -30.89 36.88 11.90
N ASN A 2 -31.81 36.14 11.32
CA ASN A 2 -33.12 36.59 10.89
C ASN A 2 -34.18 35.67 11.51
N VAL A 3 -35.46 36.00 11.33
CA VAL A 3 -36.59 35.21 11.81
C VAL A 3 -37.57 35.05 10.65
N ASP A 4 -38.10 33.85 10.46
CA ASP A 4 -39.06 33.55 9.38
C ASP A 4 -40.50 33.95 9.75
N GLN A 5 -41.44 33.71 8.84
CA GLN A 5 -42.86 34.06 9.03
C GLN A 5 -43.56 33.24 10.14
N HIS A 6 -42.94 32.15 10.61
CA HIS A 6 -43.44 31.29 11.69
C HIS A 6 -42.71 31.53 13.03
N GLY A 7 -41.81 32.52 13.10
CA GLY A 7 -41.02 32.82 14.29
C GLY A 7 -39.76 31.97 14.46
N ARG A 8 -39.39 31.14 13.48
CA ARG A 8 -38.19 30.29 13.53
C ARG A 8 -36.95 31.12 13.16
N VAL A 9 -35.94 31.09 14.03
CA VAL A 9 -34.65 31.77 13.79
C VAL A 9 -33.88 31.07 12.67
N TYR A 10 -33.29 31.84 11.77
CA TYR A 10 -32.39 31.35 10.73
C TYR A 10 -31.17 32.27 10.53
N TYR A 11 -30.13 31.72 9.92
CA TYR A 11 -28.85 32.38 9.69
C TYR A 11 -28.59 32.45 8.19
N VAL A 12 -28.28 33.65 7.70
CA VAL A 12 -27.89 33.91 6.31
C VAL A 12 -26.38 34.01 6.26
N ASP A 13 -25.73 33.18 5.45
CA ASP A 13 -24.35 33.42 5.06
C ASP A 13 -24.33 34.21 3.75
N HIS A 14 -23.91 35.47 3.83
CA HIS A 14 -23.87 36.38 2.68
C HIS A 14 -22.74 36.08 1.68
N VAL A 15 -21.77 35.22 2.04
CA VAL A 15 -20.64 34.82 1.19
C VAL A 15 -20.99 33.53 0.44
N GLU A 16 -21.46 32.50 1.13
CA GLU A 16 -21.98 31.26 0.51
C GLU A 16 -23.35 31.43 -0.15
N LYS A 17 -24.06 32.54 0.13
CA LYS A 17 -25.44 32.82 -0.30
C LYS A 17 -26.44 31.75 0.16
N ARG A 18 -26.17 31.14 1.32
CA ARG A 18 -26.96 30.05 1.92
C ARG A 18 -27.77 30.54 3.11
N THR A 19 -28.83 29.82 3.42
CA THR A 19 -29.63 29.99 4.64
C THR A 19 -29.71 28.68 5.40
N THR A 20 -29.40 28.70 6.70
CA THR A 20 -29.52 27.53 7.59
C THR A 20 -30.34 27.88 8.83
N TRP A 21 -31.02 26.88 9.39
CA TRP A 21 -31.73 27.01 10.67
C TRP A 21 -30.78 26.94 11.85
N ASP A 22 -29.66 26.24 11.70
CA ASP A 22 -28.70 25.98 12.76
C ASP A 22 -27.72 27.15 12.89
N ARG A 23 -27.35 27.46 14.13
CA ARG A 23 -26.41 28.55 14.40
C ARG A 23 -25.01 28.12 13.91
N PRO A 24 -24.39 28.80 12.95
CA PRO A 24 -23.02 28.49 12.57
C PRO A 24 -22.10 28.71 13.77
N GLU A 25 -21.32 27.69 14.11
CA GLU A 25 -20.30 27.78 15.15
C GLU A 25 -19.30 28.90 14.86
N PRO A 26 -18.62 29.48 15.86
CA PRO A 26 -17.44 30.28 15.59
C PRO A 26 -16.37 29.44 14.85
N LEU A 27 -15.47 30.10 14.11
CA LEU A 27 -14.22 29.45 13.72
C LEU A 27 -13.34 29.26 14.97
N PRO A 28 -12.45 28.25 15.02
CA PRO A 28 -11.46 28.14 16.07
C PRO A 28 -10.57 29.41 16.15
N PRO A 29 -9.88 29.66 17.27
CA PRO A 29 -8.93 30.77 17.39
C PRO A 29 -7.94 30.83 16.23
N SER A 30 -7.51 32.04 15.88
CA SER A 30 -6.59 32.40 14.76
C SER A 30 -6.97 31.99 13.34
N TRP A 31 -8.09 31.29 13.12
CA TRP A 31 -8.61 30.98 11.78
C TRP A 31 -9.47 32.11 11.19
N GLU A 32 -9.14 32.51 9.96
CA GLU A 32 -9.89 33.48 9.15
C GLU A 32 -10.47 32.81 7.89
N ARG A 33 -11.72 33.12 7.53
CA ARG A 33 -12.31 32.77 6.23
C ARG A 33 -11.94 33.80 5.19
N ARG A 34 -11.44 33.35 4.04
CA ARG A 34 -11.05 34.17 2.89
C ARG A 34 -11.73 33.69 1.60
N VAL A 35 -11.56 34.48 0.55
CA VAL A 35 -12.04 34.20 -0.81
C VAL A 35 -10.85 34.38 -1.76
N ASP A 36 -10.66 33.47 -2.70
CA ASP A 36 -9.56 33.54 -3.68
C ASP A 36 -9.92 34.36 -4.94
N ASN A 37 -8.96 34.50 -5.85
CA ASN A 37 -9.14 35.25 -7.10
C ASN A 37 -10.21 34.67 -8.05
N MET A 38 -10.70 33.45 -7.80
CA MET A 38 -11.75 32.77 -8.55
C MET A 38 -13.11 32.80 -7.82
N GLY A 39 -13.20 33.46 -6.65
CA GLY A 39 -14.40 33.49 -5.82
C GLY A 39 -14.59 32.24 -4.95
N ARG A 40 -13.60 31.34 -4.87
CA ARG A 40 -13.65 30.12 -4.05
C ARG A 40 -13.33 30.47 -2.60
N ILE A 41 -14.09 29.90 -1.65
CA ILE A 41 -13.90 30.12 -0.21
C ILE A 41 -12.80 29.20 0.30
N TYR A 42 -11.88 29.75 1.10
CA TYR A 42 -10.86 28.97 1.82
C TYR A 42 -10.63 29.55 3.23
N TYR A 43 -9.84 28.84 4.04
CA TYR A 43 -9.55 29.20 5.42
C TYR A 43 -8.04 29.29 5.64
N VAL A 44 -7.59 30.21 6.49
CA VAL A 44 -6.17 30.40 6.84
C VAL A 44 -6.00 30.56 8.34
N ASP A 45 -4.99 29.90 8.92
CA ASP A 45 -4.52 30.18 10.28
C ASP A 45 -3.43 31.26 10.27
N HIS A 46 -3.63 32.30 11.08
CA HIS A 46 -2.67 33.39 11.23
C HIS A 46 -1.40 33.03 12.01
N PHE A 47 -1.39 31.97 12.82
CA PHE A 47 -0.20 31.51 13.55
C PHE A 47 0.67 30.58 12.70
N THR A 48 0.17 29.43 12.28
CA THR A 48 0.93 28.45 11.48
C THR A 48 1.15 28.87 10.03
N ARG A 49 0.33 29.79 9.51
CA ARG A 49 0.21 30.15 8.08
C ARG A 49 -0.31 29.03 7.18
N THR A 50 -0.85 27.97 7.77
CA THR A 50 -1.51 26.88 7.04
C THR A 50 -2.84 27.34 6.47
N THR A 51 -3.17 26.83 5.27
CA THR A 51 -4.46 27.04 4.60
C THR A 51 -5.17 25.70 4.38
N THR A 52 -6.50 25.72 4.36
CA THR A 52 -7.33 24.58 3.94
C THR A 52 -8.60 25.06 3.24
N TRP A 53 -9.18 24.18 2.44
CA TRP A 53 -10.50 24.38 1.83
C TRP A 53 -11.64 23.93 2.75
N GLN A 54 -11.37 22.99 3.68
CA GLN A 54 -12.36 22.54 4.66
C GLN A 54 -12.55 23.60 5.75
N ARG A 55 -13.79 23.82 6.16
CA ARG A 55 -14.09 24.70 7.30
C ARG A 55 -13.49 24.11 8.58
N PRO A 56 -12.57 24.80 9.26
CA PRO A 56 -11.90 24.26 10.44
C PRO A 56 -12.89 24.14 11.62
N THR A 57 -12.80 23.01 12.33
CA THR A 57 -13.53 22.73 13.57
C THR A 57 -12.55 22.47 14.71
N LEU A 58 -13.02 22.41 15.95
CA LEU A 58 -12.17 22.03 17.10
C LEU A 58 -11.59 20.60 16.96
N GLU A 59 -12.26 19.73 16.19
CA GLU A 59 -11.80 18.39 15.87
C GLU A 59 -10.74 18.41 14.74
N SER A 60 -10.98 19.11 13.64
CA SER A 60 -10.01 19.15 12.53
C SER A 60 -8.69 19.82 12.94
N VAL A 61 -8.75 20.82 13.84
CA VAL A 61 -7.56 21.45 14.44
C VAL A 61 -6.81 20.46 15.34
N ARG A 62 -7.51 19.73 16.23
CA ARG A 62 -6.90 18.69 17.08
C ARG A 62 -6.21 17.61 16.25
N ASN A 63 -6.84 17.14 15.18
CA ASN A 63 -6.28 16.10 14.32
C ASN A 63 -5.02 16.61 13.58
N TYR A 64 -5.00 17.89 13.21
CA TYR A 64 -3.81 18.54 12.64
C TYR A 64 -2.68 18.72 13.67
N GLU A 65 -2.99 19.12 14.92
CA GLU A 65 -2.01 19.20 16.02
C GLU A 65 -1.38 17.82 16.31
N GLN A 66 -2.18 16.76 16.32
CA GLN A 66 -1.68 15.38 16.48
C GLN A 66 -0.77 14.94 15.31
N TRP A 67 -1.13 15.28 14.08
CA TRP A 67 -0.26 15.06 12.91
C TRP A 67 1.05 15.87 13.01
N GLN A 68 1.00 17.13 13.46
CA GLN A 68 2.21 17.94 13.69
C GLN A 68 3.09 17.34 14.81
N LEU A 69 2.51 16.78 15.87
CA LEU A 69 3.23 16.07 16.94
C LEU A 69 3.93 14.81 16.39
N GLN A 70 3.23 13.99 15.61
CA GLN A 70 3.82 12.83 14.93
C GLN A 70 4.96 13.26 13.99
N ARG A 71 4.74 14.29 13.17
CA ARG A 71 5.75 14.88 12.27
C ARG A 71 6.98 15.43 13.01
N SER A 72 6.81 15.91 14.24
CA SER A 72 7.92 16.44 15.06
C SER A 72 8.83 15.34 15.62
N GLN A 73 8.35 14.10 15.75
CA GLN A 73 9.15 12.96 16.20
C GLN A 73 10.01 12.33 15.08
N LEU A 74 9.80 12.74 13.83
CA LEU A 74 10.44 12.14 12.65
C LEU A 74 11.97 12.28 12.60
N GLN A 75 12.57 13.21 13.34
CA GLN A 75 14.02 13.35 13.38
C GLN A 75 14.72 12.12 14.02
N GLY A 76 14.02 11.41 14.93
CA GLY A 76 14.44 10.08 15.41
C GLY A 76 14.10 8.96 14.42
N ALA A 77 12.87 8.98 13.88
CA ALA A 77 12.41 7.98 12.92
C ALA A 77 13.29 7.91 11.66
N MET A 78 13.82 9.05 11.18
CA MET A 78 14.69 9.12 10.01
C MET A 78 15.98 8.29 10.17
N GLN A 79 16.48 8.08 11.39
CA GLN A 79 17.64 7.19 11.61
C GLN A 79 17.27 5.72 11.42
N GLN A 80 16.11 5.29 11.94
CA GLN A 80 15.57 3.94 11.74
C GLN A 80 15.17 3.71 10.26
N PHE A 81 14.56 4.70 9.63
CA PHE A 81 14.19 4.69 8.21
C PHE A 81 15.41 4.51 7.30
N ASN A 82 16.54 5.18 7.60
CA ASN A 82 17.80 4.99 6.87
C ASN A 82 18.44 3.60 7.04
N GLN A 83 18.01 2.81 8.03
CA GLN A 83 18.44 1.42 8.23
C GLN A 83 17.55 0.42 7.46
N ARG A 84 16.43 0.86 6.84
CA ARG A 84 15.57 -0.03 6.07
C ARG A 84 16.26 -0.51 4.79
N PHE A 85 15.97 -1.74 4.39
CA PHE A 85 16.58 -2.43 3.25
C PHE A 85 15.57 -3.33 2.52
N ILE A 86 15.97 -3.94 1.41
CA ILE A 86 15.21 -5.03 0.76
C ILE A 86 16.16 -6.21 0.55
N TYR A 87 17.04 -6.08 -0.43
CA TYR A 87 18.26 -6.88 -0.55
C TYR A 87 19.41 -5.88 -0.79
N GLY A 88 20.65 -6.28 -0.48
CA GLY A 88 21.79 -5.36 -0.33
C GLY A 88 22.02 -4.44 -1.54
N ASP A 89 22.55 -3.24 -1.27
CA ASP A 89 22.77 -2.19 -2.28
C ASP A 89 23.48 -2.72 -3.53
N PHE A 90 23.03 -2.24 -4.71
CA PHE A 90 23.58 -2.59 -6.02
C PHE A 90 24.96 -1.95 -6.25
N SER A 91 25.95 -2.29 -5.42
CA SER A 91 27.36 -2.11 -5.77
C SER A 91 27.67 -2.97 -7.00
N SER A 92 28.18 -2.36 -8.06
CA SER A 92 28.32 -2.94 -9.40
C SER A 92 29.47 -3.97 -9.54
N THR A 93 29.76 -4.71 -8.47
CA THR A 93 31.03 -5.44 -8.29
C THR A 93 30.89 -6.88 -7.77
N GLN A 94 29.70 -7.35 -7.35
CA GLN A 94 29.54 -8.72 -6.81
C GLN A 94 28.51 -9.64 -7.48
N ASN A 95 27.49 -9.15 -8.21
CA ASN A 95 26.55 -10.04 -8.92
C ASN A 95 27.09 -10.46 -10.30
N LYS A 96 27.83 -11.57 -10.34
CA LYS A 96 28.08 -12.35 -11.57
C LYS A 96 27.04 -13.46 -11.82
N GLU A 97 26.23 -13.82 -10.82
CA GLU A 97 25.45 -15.06 -10.81
C GLU A 97 23.95 -14.90 -11.11
N PHE A 98 23.39 -13.69 -11.02
CA PHE A 98 21.97 -13.45 -11.30
C PHE A 98 21.78 -12.40 -12.39
N ASP A 99 21.48 -12.86 -13.62
CA ASP A 99 20.96 -12.02 -14.70
C ASP A 99 19.49 -12.42 -14.97
N PRO A 100 18.52 -11.50 -14.85
CA PRO A 100 17.09 -11.79 -14.99
C PRO A 100 16.65 -12.10 -16.43
N LEU A 101 17.55 -12.07 -17.41
CA LEU A 101 17.34 -12.62 -18.75
C LEU A 101 18.10 -13.94 -19.00
N GLY A 102 18.62 -14.58 -17.94
CA GLY A 102 19.38 -15.83 -18.03
C GLY A 102 20.82 -15.62 -18.52
N PRO A 103 21.55 -16.67 -18.93
CA PRO A 103 22.88 -16.50 -19.52
C PRO A 103 22.83 -15.72 -20.85
N LEU A 104 23.90 -15.00 -21.18
CA LEU A 104 24.04 -14.41 -22.51
C LEU A 104 24.22 -15.50 -23.58
N PRO A 105 23.74 -15.30 -24.83
CA PRO A 105 23.92 -16.28 -25.89
C PRO A 105 25.41 -16.49 -26.20
N HIS A 106 25.78 -17.69 -26.66
CA HIS A 106 27.19 -18.09 -26.78
C HIS A 106 28.04 -17.11 -27.62
N GLY A 107 29.07 -16.55 -26.99
CA GLY A 107 29.98 -15.56 -27.59
C GLY A 107 29.60 -14.10 -27.34
N TRP A 108 28.53 -13.80 -26.60
CA TRP A 108 28.21 -12.45 -26.13
C TRP A 108 28.78 -12.17 -24.74
N GLU A 109 29.23 -10.93 -24.51
CA GLU A 109 29.73 -10.44 -23.23
C GLU A 109 29.06 -9.11 -22.85
N LYS A 110 28.59 -9.00 -21.60
CA LYS A 110 28.05 -7.76 -21.00
C LYS A 110 29.21 -6.91 -20.48
N ARG A 111 29.32 -5.67 -20.96
CA ARG A 111 30.30 -4.68 -20.48
C ARG A 111 29.60 -3.40 -20.03
N THR A 112 30.36 -2.53 -19.37
CA THR A 112 29.89 -1.22 -18.89
C THR A 112 30.87 -0.15 -19.35
N ASP A 113 30.38 0.99 -19.82
CA ASP A 113 31.21 2.13 -20.21
C ASP A 113 31.68 2.97 -19.00
N SER A 114 32.50 4.00 -19.25
CA SER A 114 32.98 4.92 -18.21
C SER A 114 31.88 5.80 -17.59
N ASN A 115 30.66 5.79 -18.12
CA ASN A 115 29.50 6.50 -17.61
C ASN A 115 28.52 5.58 -16.84
N GLY A 116 28.85 4.30 -16.67
CA GLY A 116 27.98 3.30 -16.03
C GLY A 116 26.91 2.69 -16.95
N ARG A 117 26.97 2.93 -18.28
CA ARG A 117 26.01 2.37 -19.25
C ARG A 117 26.41 0.97 -19.66
N VAL A 118 25.47 0.04 -19.63
CA VAL A 118 25.66 -1.32 -20.15
C VAL A 118 25.74 -1.30 -21.68
N TYR A 119 26.64 -2.10 -22.24
CA TYR A 119 26.69 -2.42 -23.66
C TYR A 119 27.12 -3.88 -23.86
N PHE A 120 26.83 -4.45 -25.02
CA PHE A 120 27.01 -5.87 -25.32
C PHE A 120 28.00 -6.06 -26.47
N VAL A 121 28.98 -6.93 -26.26
CA VAL A 121 30.04 -7.28 -27.23
C VAL A 121 29.79 -8.68 -27.76
N ASN A 122 29.73 -8.86 -29.08
CA ASN A 122 29.72 -10.18 -29.70
C ASN A 122 31.12 -10.55 -30.17
N HIS A 123 31.75 -11.53 -29.53
CA HIS A 123 33.10 -11.99 -29.88
C HIS A 123 33.16 -12.78 -31.20
N ASN A 124 32.05 -13.41 -31.60
CA ASN A 124 31.96 -14.19 -32.82
C ASN A 124 31.94 -13.28 -34.06
N THR A 125 31.19 -12.17 -34.01
CA THR A 125 31.05 -11.21 -35.12
C THR A 125 31.86 -9.92 -34.95
N ARG A 126 32.46 -9.71 -33.77
CA ARG A 126 33.24 -8.52 -33.37
C ARG A 126 32.47 -7.20 -33.41
N ILE A 127 31.14 -7.23 -33.24
CA ILE A 127 30.29 -6.04 -33.13
C ILE A 127 30.02 -5.67 -31.67
N THR A 128 29.63 -4.42 -31.45
CA THR A 128 29.16 -3.90 -30.16
C THR A 128 27.82 -3.17 -30.33
N GLN A 129 26.88 -3.39 -29.42
CA GLN A 129 25.56 -2.76 -29.43
C GLN A 129 25.11 -2.36 -28.02
N TRP A 130 24.08 -1.52 -27.91
CA TRP A 130 23.56 -1.04 -26.62
C TRP A 130 22.38 -1.87 -26.14
N GLU A 131 21.65 -2.46 -27.08
CA GLU A 131 20.51 -3.33 -26.90
C GLU A 131 20.96 -4.73 -26.45
N ASP A 132 20.23 -5.34 -25.53
CA ASP A 132 20.56 -6.70 -25.07
C ASP A 132 20.29 -7.71 -26.20
N PRO A 133 21.24 -8.60 -26.57
CA PRO A 133 21.03 -9.58 -27.63
C PRO A 133 19.90 -10.58 -27.31
N ARG A 134 19.48 -10.70 -26.04
CA ARG A 134 18.32 -11.50 -25.61
C ARG A 134 16.99 -10.76 -25.85
N SER A 135 17.03 -9.43 -25.85
CA SER A 135 15.90 -8.58 -26.29
C SER A 135 15.72 -8.62 -27.82
N GLN A 136 16.82 -8.76 -28.57
CA GLN A 136 16.80 -8.87 -30.03
C GLN A 136 16.64 -10.33 -30.52
N GLY A 137 15.50 -10.96 -30.22
CA GLY A 137 15.09 -12.16 -30.96
C GLY A 137 14.31 -13.25 -30.21
N GLN A 138 14.23 -13.21 -28.87
CA GLN A 138 13.44 -14.20 -28.09
C GLN A 138 12.51 -13.59 -27.04
N LEU A 139 12.71 -12.33 -26.63
CA LEU A 139 11.63 -11.55 -26.02
C LEU A 139 10.64 -11.13 -27.11
N ASN A 140 9.57 -11.92 -27.28
CA ASN A 140 8.40 -11.49 -28.05
C ASN A 140 7.91 -10.13 -27.57
N GLU A 141 7.45 -9.28 -28.50
CA GLU A 141 6.91 -7.93 -28.25
C GLU A 141 5.70 -7.90 -27.30
N LYS A 142 5.11 -9.06 -27.00
CA LYS A 142 3.99 -9.21 -26.08
C LYS A 142 4.48 -9.49 -24.66
N PRO A 143 3.97 -8.79 -23.64
CA PRO A 143 4.25 -9.13 -22.25
C PRO A 143 3.78 -10.56 -21.92
N LEU A 144 4.25 -11.10 -20.79
CA LEU A 144 3.65 -12.31 -20.23
C LEU A 144 2.17 -12.05 -19.89
N PRO A 145 1.29 -13.06 -19.95
CA PRO A 145 -0.08 -12.93 -19.47
C PRO A 145 -0.14 -12.57 -17.98
N GLU A 146 -1.26 -12.03 -17.54
CA GLU A 146 -1.44 -11.61 -16.15
C GLU A 146 -1.17 -12.75 -15.15
N GLY A 147 -0.42 -12.44 -14.10
CA GLY A 147 0.01 -13.42 -13.09
C GLY A 147 1.10 -14.41 -13.55
N TRP A 148 1.77 -14.21 -14.70
CA TRP A 148 2.91 -15.04 -15.12
C TRP A 148 4.27 -14.35 -14.92
N GLU A 149 5.23 -15.07 -14.33
CA GLU A 149 6.63 -14.68 -14.17
C GLU A 149 7.53 -15.62 -15.01
N MET A 150 8.67 -15.12 -15.51
CA MET A 150 9.71 -15.94 -16.16
C MET A 150 10.96 -15.97 -15.28
N ARG A 151 11.46 -17.16 -14.98
CA ARG A 151 12.66 -17.44 -14.17
C ARG A 151 13.61 -18.35 -14.94
N PHE A 152 14.77 -18.65 -14.35
CA PHE A 152 15.78 -19.54 -14.93
C PHE A 152 16.21 -20.60 -13.90
N THR A 153 16.53 -21.81 -14.36
CA THR A 153 17.19 -22.84 -13.51
C THR A 153 18.63 -22.44 -13.19
N VAL A 154 19.28 -23.19 -12.29
CA VAL A 154 20.73 -23.04 -12.02
C VAL A 154 21.59 -23.24 -13.28
N ASP A 155 21.10 -24.03 -14.24
CA ASP A 155 21.74 -24.28 -15.54
C ASP A 155 21.40 -23.21 -16.60
N GLY A 156 20.67 -22.16 -16.22
CA GLY A 156 20.28 -21.06 -17.11
C GLY A 156 19.13 -21.37 -18.07
N ILE A 157 18.34 -22.42 -17.81
CA ILE A 157 17.19 -22.81 -18.66
C ILE A 157 15.96 -22.00 -18.23
N PRO A 158 15.29 -21.25 -19.14
CA PRO A 158 14.08 -20.50 -18.78
C PRO A 158 12.92 -21.43 -18.41
N TYR A 159 12.18 -21.04 -17.37
CA TYR A 159 10.90 -21.64 -17.01
C TYR A 159 9.92 -20.54 -16.58
N PHE A 160 8.63 -20.86 -16.61
CA PHE A 160 7.53 -19.93 -16.42
C PHE A 160 6.74 -20.33 -15.18
N VAL A 161 6.40 -19.35 -14.35
CA VAL A 161 5.65 -19.50 -13.11
C VAL A 161 4.27 -18.87 -13.31
N ASP A 162 3.23 -19.67 -13.28
CA ASP A 162 1.84 -19.21 -13.24
C ASP A 162 1.45 -19.00 -11.77
N HIS A 163 1.36 -17.75 -11.31
CA HIS A 163 0.92 -17.41 -9.95
C HIS A 163 -0.58 -17.61 -9.76
N ASN A 164 -1.38 -17.56 -10.83
CA ASN A 164 -2.83 -17.76 -10.77
C ASN A 164 -3.15 -19.22 -10.42
N ARG A 165 -2.45 -20.15 -11.07
CA ARG A 165 -2.59 -21.60 -10.88
C ARG A 165 -1.59 -22.20 -9.91
N ARG A 166 -0.58 -21.42 -9.50
CA ARG A 166 0.54 -21.79 -8.61
C ARG A 166 1.31 -23.00 -9.13
N THR A 167 1.60 -22.99 -10.42
CA THR A 167 2.29 -24.06 -11.14
C THR A 167 3.47 -23.50 -11.92
N THR A 168 4.50 -24.32 -12.13
CA THR A 168 5.62 -23.98 -13.02
C THR A 168 5.60 -24.86 -14.26
N THR A 169 6.03 -24.33 -15.41
CA THR A 169 6.17 -25.07 -16.66
C THR A 169 7.35 -24.54 -17.48
N TYR A 170 7.96 -25.39 -18.31
CA TYR A 170 8.95 -24.95 -19.29
C TYR A 170 8.32 -24.34 -20.55
N ILE A 171 6.98 -24.40 -20.68
CA ILE A 171 6.23 -23.88 -21.83
C ILE A 171 5.97 -22.38 -21.67
N ASP A 172 6.42 -21.58 -22.63
CA ASP A 172 6.16 -20.13 -22.67
C ASP A 172 4.66 -19.88 -22.97
N PRO A 173 3.90 -19.24 -22.06
CA PRO A 173 2.46 -19.05 -22.21
C PRO A 173 2.09 -18.12 -23.38
N ARG A 174 3.04 -17.39 -23.96
CA ARG A 174 2.85 -16.50 -25.12
C ARG A 174 3.04 -17.22 -26.46
N THR A 175 3.65 -18.41 -26.47
CA THR A 175 4.02 -19.11 -27.72
C THR A 175 3.68 -20.60 -27.77
N GLY A 176 3.43 -21.24 -26.63
CA GLY A 176 3.26 -22.69 -26.54
C GLY A 176 4.54 -23.50 -26.77
N LYS A 177 5.71 -22.86 -26.90
CA LYS A 177 7.01 -23.54 -27.06
C LYS A 177 7.58 -23.90 -25.70
N SER A 178 8.07 -25.13 -25.55
CA SER A 178 8.87 -25.51 -24.38
C SER A 178 10.31 -25.01 -24.51
N ALA A 179 10.89 -24.55 -23.41
CA ALA A 179 12.32 -24.32 -23.25
C ALA A 179 13.10 -25.62 -22.98
N LEU A 180 12.43 -26.67 -22.48
CA LEU A 180 13.01 -27.96 -22.16
C LEU A 180 11.92 -29.04 -22.20
N ASP A 181 12.12 -30.08 -23.02
CA ASP A 181 11.22 -31.23 -23.05
C ASP A 181 11.59 -32.23 -21.94
N ASN A 182 10.59 -32.69 -21.19
CA ASN A 182 10.73 -33.61 -20.04
C ASN A 182 11.72 -33.14 -18.94
N GLY A 183 11.80 -31.83 -18.71
CA GLY A 183 12.54 -31.28 -17.56
C GLY A 183 11.96 -31.69 -16.19
N PRO A 184 12.75 -31.60 -15.11
CA PRO A 184 12.28 -31.93 -13.76
C PRO A 184 11.14 -31.01 -13.31
N GLN A 185 10.18 -31.55 -12.56
CA GLN A 185 9.08 -30.74 -12.03
C GLN A 185 9.59 -29.80 -10.94
N ILE A 186 9.70 -28.51 -11.28
CA ILE A 186 10.01 -27.44 -10.33
C ILE A 186 8.82 -27.26 -9.38
N ALA A 187 9.09 -27.00 -8.09
CA ALA A 187 8.06 -26.66 -7.12
C ALA A 187 7.73 -25.16 -7.23
N TYR A 188 6.44 -24.79 -7.11
CA TYR A 188 6.06 -23.39 -6.98
C TYR A 188 6.60 -22.82 -5.66
N VAL A 189 7.40 -21.76 -5.74
CA VAL A 189 7.95 -21.04 -4.58
C VAL A 189 7.77 -19.54 -4.83
N ARG A 190 7.16 -18.82 -3.86
CA ARG A 190 7.16 -17.35 -3.86
C ARG A 190 8.58 -16.90 -3.51
N ASP A 191 9.24 -16.25 -4.47
CA ASP A 191 10.60 -15.74 -4.33
C ASP A 191 10.55 -14.21 -4.50
N PHE A 192 10.36 -13.51 -3.38
CA PHE A 192 10.29 -12.05 -3.39
C PHE A 192 11.60 -11.44 -3.89
N LYS A 193 12.74 -12.10 -3.67
CA LYS A 193 14.06 -11.68 -4.15
C LYS A 193 14.18 -11.73 -5.68
N ALA A 194 13.76 -12.83 -6.30
CA ALA A 194 13.72 -12.94 -7.76
C ALA A 194 12.78 -11.89 -8.38
N LYS A 195 11.57 -11.75 -7.84
CA LYS A 195 10.61 -10.72 -8.28
C LYS A 195 11.19 -9.30 -8.16
N VAL A 196 11.84 -8.96 -7.05
CA VAL A 196 12.47 -7.65 -6.85
C VAL A 196 13.63 -7.44 -7.82
N HIS A 197 14.48 -8.44 -8.08
CA HIS A 197 15.54 -8.33 -9.08
C HIS A 197 14.96 -8.08 -10.49
N TYR A 198 13.91 -8.81 -10.87
CA TYR A 198 13.23 -8.66 -12.16
C TYR A 198 12.58 -7.28 -12.31
N PHE A 199 11.90 -6.80 -11.27
CA PHE A 199 11.34 -5.46 -11.20
C PHE A 199 12.41 -4.35 -11.33
N ARG A 200 13.52 -4.49 -10.59
CA ARG A 200 14.65 -3.53 -10.61
C ARG A 200 15.31 -3.48 -11.99
N PHE A 201 15.42 -4.62 -12.68
CA PHE A 201 15.90 -4.67 -14.05
C PHE A 201 14.99 -3.93 -15.02
N TRP A 202 13.66 -4.12 -14.98
CA TRP A 202 12.74 -3.35 -15.81
C TRP A 202 12.81 -1.84 -15.55
N CYS A 203 12.95 -1.42 -14.29
CA CYS A 203 13.17 -0.01 -13.95
C CYS A 203 14.48 0.53 -14.57
N GLN A 204 15.56 -0.26 -14.55
CA GLN A 204 16.84 0.11 -15.19
C GLN A 204 16.73 0.20 -16.72
N GLN A 205 16.04 -0.74 -17.38
CA GLN A 205 15.83 -0.72 -18.82
C GLN A 205 14.91 0.43 -19.29
N LEU A 206 14.04 0.93 -18.41
CA LEU A 206 13.16 2.08 -18.65
C LEU A 206 13.76 3.42 -18.18
N ALA A 207 14.96 3.42 -17.60
CA ALA A 207 15.60 4.61 -17.04
C ALA A 207 16.10 5.55 -18.13
N MET A 208 15.73 6.83 -18.04
CA MET A 208 16.10 7.83 -19.04
C MET A 208 17.45 8.47 -18.71
N PRO A 209 18.29 8.79 -19.71
CA PRO A 209 19.62 9.36 -19.47
C PRO A 209 19.55 10.79 -18.93
N GLN A 210 20.67 11.28 -18.40
CA GLN A 210 20.81 12.58 -17.70
C GLN A 210 20.06 12.59 -16.35
N HIS A 211 19.81 13.78 -15.81
CA HIS A 211 19.16 13.98 -14.51
C HIS A 211 18.11 15.10 -14.58
N ILE A 212 17.12 15.10 -13.69
CA ILE A 212 16.28 16.26 -13.40
C ILE A 212 16.67 16.89 -12.06
N LYS A 213 16.50 18.21 -11.95
CA LYS A 213 16.70 18.96 -10.70
C LYS A 213 15.35 19.28 -10.09
N ILE A 214 15.09 18.79 -8.88
CA ILE A 214 13.90 19.09 -8.08
C ILE A 214 14.36 20.06 -6.99
N THR A 215 13.91 21.31 -7.04
CA THR A 215 14.33 22.36 -6.09
C THR A 215 13.13 22.74 -5.21
N VAL A 216 13.23 22.47 -3.90
CA VAL A 216 12.10 22.54 -2.96
C VAL A 216 12.58 23.06 -1.60
N SER A 217 11.74 23.82 -0.88
CA SER A 217 12.05 24.31 0.46
C SER A 217 11.44 23.42 1.54
N ARG A 218 12.16 23.16 2.64
CA ARG A 218 11.64 22.39 3.78
C ARG A 218 10.39 23.00 4.44
N LYS A 219 10.09 24.27 4.17
CA LYS A 219 8.89 24.98 4.71
C LYS A 219 7.65 24.82 3.83
N THR A 220 7.83 24.61 2.53
CA THR A 220 6.78 24.55 1.50
C THR A 220 6.85 23.24 0.70
N LEU A 221 7.45 22.21 1.31
CA LEU A 221 7.89 20.97 0.66
C LEU A 221 6.81 20.32 -0.21
N PHE A 222 5.56 20.26 0.26
CA PHE A 222 4.46 19.66 -0.50
C PHE A 222 4.14 20.45 -1.77
N GLU A 223 3.87 21.75 -1.65
CA GLU A 223 3.51 22.61 -2.79
C GLU A 223 4.68 22.76 -3.77
N ASP A 224 5.90 22.96 -3.28
CA ASP A 224 7.08 23.04 -4.13
C ASP A 224 7.27 21.72 -4.90
N SER A 225 7.10 20.57 -4.25
CA SER A 225 7.19 19.25 -4.90
C SER A 225 6.04 19.03 -5.88
N PHE A 226 4.82 19.45 -5.55
CA PHE A 226 3.66 19.38 -6.43
C PHE A 226 3.90 20.17 -7.72
N GLN A 227 4.32 21.44 -7.62
CA GLN A 227 4.63 22.29 -8.77
C GLN A 227 5.77 21.70 -9.62
N GLN A 228 6.87 21.27 -8.99
CA GLN A 228 8.01 20.65 -9.69
C GLN A 228 7.58 19.37 -10.43
N ILE A 229 7.04 18.37 -9.71
CA ILE A 229 6.71 17.05 -10.26
C ILE A 229 5.58 17.10 -11.29
N MET A 230 4.62 18.03 -11.18
CA MET A 230 3.57 18.20 -12.20
C MET A 230 4.05 18.98 -13.42
N SER A 231 5.13 19.76 -13.32
CA SER A 231 5.72 20.46 -14.48
C SER A 231 6.56 19.53 -15.39
N PHE A 232 7.14 18.45 -14.86
CA PHE A 232 7.95 17.51 -15.63
C PHE A 232 7.11 16.55 -16.50
N SER A 233 7.69 16.11 -17.62
CA SER A 233 7.12 15.02 -18.41
C SER A 233 7.28 13.67 -17.68
N PRO A 234 6.40 12.67 -17.93
CA PRO A 234 6.55 11.33 -17.36
C PRO A 234 7.88 10.66 -17.69
N GLN A 235 8.46 10.96 -18.87
CA GLN A 235 9.76 10.48 -19.30
C GLN A 235 10.90 11.14 -18.51
N ASP A 236 10.81 12.44 -18.21
CA ASP A 236 11.83 13.15 -17.43
C ASP A 236 11.86 12.67 -15.97
N LEU A 237 10.72 12.31 -15.41
CA LEU A 237 10.60 11.71 -14.06
C LEU A 237 11.21 10.29 -13.96
N ARG A 238 11.55 9.65 -15.09
CA ARG A 238 12.36 8.40 -15.16
C ARG A 238 13.87 8.64 -15.30
N ARG A 239 14.33 9.89 -15.32
CA ARG A 239 15.77 10.25 -15.25
C ARG A 239 16.26 10.23 -13.80
N ARG A 240 17.57 10.22 -13.59
CA ARG A 240 18.15 10.33 -12.24
C ARG A 240 17.64 11.60 -11.55
N LEU A 241 17.09 11.45 -10.35
CA LEU A 241 16.67 12.59 -9.53
C LEU A 241 17.89 13.23 -8.86
N TRP A 242 18.01 14.56 -8.94
CA TRP A 242 18.85 15.39 -8.07
C TRP A 242 17.93 16.31 -7.27
N VAL A 243 17.82 16.11 -5.96
CA VAL A 243 17.01 16.97 -5.10
C VAL A 243 17.87 18.04 -4.43
N ILE A 244 17.38 19.27 -4.38
CA ILE A 244 18.09 20.44 -3.88
C ILE A 244 17.20 21.18 -2.87
N PHE A 245 17.66 21.29 -1.63
CA PHE A 245 17.12 22.20 -0.63
C PHE A 245 17.90 23.53 -0.68
N PRO A 246 17.28 24.67 -1.06
CA PRO A 246 18.00 25.94 -1.18
C PRO A 246 18.60 26.42 0.14
N GLY A 247 19.91 26.69 0.13
CA GLY A 247 20.67 27.13 1.31
C GLY A 247 21.37 26.00 2.09
N GLU A 248 21.27 24.76 1.62
CA GLU A 248 21.91 23.59 2.25
C GLU A 248 22.98 22.98 1.32
N GLU A 249 24.18 22.70 1.85
CA GLU A 249 25.28 22.07 1.09
C GLU A 249 25.08 20.55 0.94
N GLY A 250 24.20 20.15 0.01
CA GLY A 250 23.93 18.75 -0.31
C GLY A 250 24.54 18.31 -1.66
N LEU A 251 25.59 17.48 -1.63
CA LEU A 251 26.04 16.74 -2.81
C LEU A 251 25.21 15.45 -2.95
N ASP A 252 24.31 15.40 -3.93
CA ASP A 252 23.32 14.30 -4.03
C ASP A 252 23.89 12.99 -4.61
N TYR A 253 24.63 12.28 -3.76
CA TYR A 253 24.95 10.86 -3.89
C TYR A 253 23.74 9.93 -3.62
N GLY A 254 22.50 10.46 -3.66
CA GLY A 254 21.26 9.71 -3.50
C GLY A 254 20.66 9.75 -2.09
N GLY A 255 21.32 10.45 -1.16
CA GLY A 255 20.85 10.67 0.22
C GLY A 255 19.81 11.77 0.34
N VAL A 256 20.00 12.90 -0.35
CA VAL A 256 19.03 14.03 -0.35
C VAL A 256 17.73 13.58 -1.01
N ALA A 257 17.81 12.82 -2.10
CA ALA A 257 16.65 12.18 -2.70
C ALA A 257 15.92 11.22 -1.73
N ARG A 258 16.63 10.44 -0.90
CA ARG A 258 16.02 9.55 0.11
C ARG A 258 15.29 10.36 1.20
N GLU A 259 15.89 11.44 1.68
CA GLU A 259 15.25 12.36 2.63
C GLU A 259 13.99 13.02 2.03
N TRP A 260 14.04 13.43 0.76
CA TRP A 260 12.88 14.01 0.09
C TRP A 260 11.70 13.05 0.02
N PHE A 261 11.90 11.79 -0.36
CA PHE A 261 10.84 10.78 -0.32
C PHE A 261 10.30 10.56 1.10
N PHE A 262 11.18 10.46 2.11
CA PHE A 262 10.77 10.32 3.51
C PHE A 262 9.89 11.48 3.98
N LEU A 263 10.36 12.73 3.83
CA LEU A 263 9.63 13.90 4.30
C LEU A 263 8.33 14.12 3.52
N LEU A 264 8.37 14.05 2.18
CA LEU A 264 7.18 14.24 1.35
C LEU A 264 6.11 13.17 1.61
N SER A 265 6.51 11.92 1.92
CA SER A 265 5.58 10.85 2.29
C SER A 265 4.78 11.10 3.59
N HIS A 266 5.24 12.05 4.43
CA HIS A 266 4.50 12.54 5.58
C HIS A 266 3.66 13.78 5.27
N GLU A 267 4.15 14.71 4.43
CA GLU A 267 3.37 15.89 4.00
C GLU A 267 2.10 15.51 3.23
N VAL A 268 2.15 14.42 2.44
CA VAL A 268 1.00 13.82 1.74
C VAL A 268 -0.16 13.48 2.70
N LEU A 269 0.13 13.30 3.98
CA LEU A 269 -0.83 12.94 5.03
C LEU A 269 -1.37 14.14 5.83
N ASN A 270 -0.95 15.37 5.51
CA ASN A 270 -1.44 16.56 6.20
C ASN A 270 -2.96 16.69 6.00
N PRO A 271 -3.78 16.61 7.08
CA PRO A 271 -5.24 16.60 6.97
C PRO A 271 -5.81 17.91 6.39
N MET A 272 -5.04 19.01 6.41
CA MET A 272 -5.46 20.29 5.84
C MET A 272 -5.58 20.29 4.30
N TYR A 273 -4.97 19.32 3.61
CA TYR A 273 -5.21 19.11 2.17
C TYR A 273 -6.46 18.28 1.87
N CYS A 274 -7.08 17.68 2.89
CA CYS A 274 -8.31 16.86 2.83
C CYS A 274 -8.22 15.62 1.92
N LEU A 275 -7.02 15.11 1.62
CA LEU A 275 -6.81 14.02 0.65
C LEU A 275 -6.99 12.62 1.26
N PHE A 276 -6.52 12.43 2.49
CA PHE A 276 -6.61 11.17 3.22
C PHE A 276 -7.30 11.38 4.58
N GLU A 277 -7.83 10.28 5.10
CA GLU A 277 -8.37 10.17 6.45
C GLU A 277 -7.91 8.86 7.07
N TYR A 278 -8.02 8.74 8.39
CA TYR A 278 -7.79 7.49 9.10
C TYR A 278 -9.10 6.71 9.17
N ALA A 279 -9.06 5.42 8.85
CA ALA A 279 -10.25 4.55 8.82
C ALA A 279 -10.82 4.24 10.22
N GLY A 280 -10.09 4.58 11.29
CA GLY A 280 -10.51 4.42 12.67
C GLY A 280 -10.02 5.56 13.56
N LYS A 281 -10.12 5.39 14.88
CA LYS A 281 -9.79 6.43 15.88
C LYS A 281 -8.28 6.66 16.08
N ASP A 282 -7.43 5.93 15.35
CA ASP A 282 -5.97 5.91 15.49
C ASP A 282 -5.27 6.18 14.16
N ASN A 283 -4.13 6.88 14.25
CA ASN A 283 -3.39 7.44 13.11
C ASN A 283 -2.56 6.41 12.32
N TYR A 284 -3.13 5.24 12.02
CA TYR A 284 -2.38 4.07 11.52
C TYR A 284 -2.90 3.46 10.21
N CYS A 285 -4.21 3.37 10.00
CA CYS A 285 -4.80 2.84 8.76
C CYS A 285 -5.33 3.99 7.90
N LEU A 286 -4.64 4.28 6.79
CA LEU A 286 -4.97 5.40 5.90
C LEU A 286 -5.83 4.98 4.71
N GLN A 287 -6.87 5.76 4.43
CA GLN A 287 -7.74 5.64 3.25
C GLN A 287 -7.90 6.99 2.54
N ILE A 288 -8.28 6.95 1.27
CA ILE A 288 -8.67 8.16 0.51
C ILE A 288 -9.89 8.76 1.19
N ASN A 289 -9.86 10.06 1.46
CA ASN A 289 -10.98 10.79 2.06
C ASN A 289 -12.12 10.97 1.01
N PRO A 290 -13.34 10.43 1.21
CA PRO A 290 -14.44 10.58 0.27
C PRO A 290 -14.95 12.03 0.16
N ALA A 291 -14.71 12.87 1.17
CA ALA A 291 -15.01 14.31 1.18
C ALA A 291 -13.88 15.17 0.55
N SER A 292 -12.83 14.56 -0.01
CA SER A 292 -11.70 15.28 -0.63
C SER A 292 -12.08 16.27 -1.73
N TYR A 293 -13.25 16.14 -2.36
CA TYR A 293 -13.81 17.12 -3.31
C TYR A 293 -13.97 18.53 -2.71
N ILE A 294 -13.94 18.68 -1.37
CA ILE A 294 -13.91 19.98 -0.71
C ILE A 294 -12.66 20.79 -1.11
N ASN A 295 -11.56 20.11 -1.43
CA ASN A 295 -10.40 20.70 -2.09
C ASN A 295 -10.63 20.65 -3.63
N PRO A 296 -10.89 21.80 -4.29
CA PRO A 296 -11.25 21.86 -5.72
C PRO A 296 -10.13 21.38 -6.66
N ASP A 297 -8.92 21.20 -6.14
CA ASP A 297 -7.74 20.73 -6.88
C ASP A 297 -7.35 19.29 -6.47
N HIS A 298 -8.17 18.58 -5.67
CA HIS A 298 -7.87 17.25 -5.11
C HIS A 298 -7.42 16.20 -6.16
N LEU A 299 -8.10 16.09 -7.30
CA LEU A 299 -7.71 15.13 -8.37
C LEU A 299 -6.29 15.40 -8.91
N LYS A 300 -5.86 16.67 -8.96
CA LYS A 300 -4.48 17.03 -9.36
C LYS A 300 -3.48 16.56 -8.31
N TYR A 301 -3.81 16.72 -7.03
CA TYR A 301 -2.99 16.20 -5.93
C TYR A 301 -2.96 14.66 -5.92
N PHE A 302 -4.08 13.96 -6.18
CA PHE A 302 -4.06 12.49 -6.32
C PHE A 302 -3.19 12.03 -7.48
N ARG A 303 -3.23 12.71 -8.64
CA ARG A 303 -2.32 12.43 -9.76
C ARG A 303 -0.85 12.68 -9.40
N PHE A 304 -0.56 13.76 -8.68
CA PHE A 304 0.78 14.02 -8.14
C PHE A 304 1.24 12.91 -7.17
N ILE A 305 0.37 12.45 -6.28
CA ILE A 305 0.66 11.33 -5.36
C ILE A 305 0.88 10.04 -6.16
N GLY A 306 0.08 9.76 -7.19
CA GLY A 306 0.29 8.66 -8.13
C GLY A 306 1.70 8.69 -8.74
N ARG A 307 2.11 9.84 -9.28
CA ARG A 307 3.48 10.05 -9.79
C ARG A 307 4.52 9.80 -8.70
N PHE A 308 4.34 10.35 -7.51
CA PHE A 308 5.26 10.22 -6.38
C PHE A 308 5.47 8.77 -5.92
N ILE A 309 4.39 7.99 -5.74
CA ILE A 309 4.48 6.58 -5.34
C ILE A 309 5.11 5.73 -6.45
N ALA A 310 4.77 5.98 -7.72
CA ALA A 310 5.40 5.31 -8.85
C ALA A 310 6.89 5.68 -9.00
N MET A 311 7.28 6.92 -8.72
CA MET A 311 8.68 7.35 -8.67
C MET A 311 9.45 6.67 -7.53
N ALA A 312 8.85 6.51 -6.35
CA ALA A 312 9.46 5.81 -5.21
C ALA A 312 9.80 4.36 -5.59
N LEU A 313 8.82 3.65 -6.15
CA LEU A 313 9.01 2.31 -6.72
C LEU A 313 10.11 2.29 -7.78
N PHE A 314 10.03 3.16 -8.79
CA PHE A 314 10.95 3.19 -9.93
C PHE A 314 12.41 3.45 -9.52
N HIS A 315 12.64 4.50 -8.72
CA HIS A 315 13.98 4.92 -8.28
C HIS A 315 14.54 4.13 -7.09
N GLY A 316 13.78 3.15 -6.57
CA GLY A 316 14.22 2.33 -5.43
C GLY A 316 14.39 3.14 -4.15
N LYS A 317 13.44 4.04 -3.88
CA LYS A 317 13.41 4.86 -2.67
C LYS A 317 12.20 4.46 -1.84
N PHE A 318 12.40 4.25 -0.55
CA PHE A 318 11.29 3.97 0.36
C PHE A 318 10.49 5.23 0.65
N ILE A 319 9.28 5.03 1.13
CA ILE A 319 8.40 6.02 1.75
C ILE A 319 7.98 5.52 3.13
N ASP A 320 7.46 6.40 3.99
CA ASP A 320 6.94 5.98 5.31
C ASP A 320 5.43 6.14 5.48
N THR A 321 4.72 6.32 4.36
CA THR A 321 3.25 6.29 4.34
C THR A 321 2.72 4.87 4.59
N GLY A 322 1.89 4.70 5.62
CA GLY A 322 1.19 3.45 5.90
C GLY A 322 -0.17 3.37 5.22
N PHE A 323 -0.19 3.06 3.92
CA PHE A 323 -1.46 2.77 3.25
C PHE A 323 -2.04 1.44 3.74
N SER A 324 -3.36 1.30 3.66
CA SER A 324 -4.04 0.06 4.02
C SER A 324 -3.79 -1.06 2.99
N LEU A 325 -3.82 -2.33 3.40
CA LEU A 325 -3.71 -3.47 2.47
C LEU A 325 -4.73 -3.45 1.31
N PRO A 326 -5.99 -2.98 1.50
CA PRO A 326 -6.93 -2.79 0.39
C PRO A 326 -6.46 -1.77 -0.64
N PHE A 327 -5.75 -0.71 -0.24
CA PHE A 327 -5.14 0.26 -1.17
C PHE A 327 -4.02 -0.39 -2.00
N TYR A 328 -3.13 -1.19 -1.37
CA TYR A 328 -2.12 -1.96 -2.11
C TYR A 328 -2.73 -3.01 -3.05
N LYS A 329 -3.82 -3.68 -2.65
CA LYS A 329 -4.61 -4.55 -3.55
C LYS A 329 -5.14 -3.78 -4.75
N ARG A 330 -5.71 -2.59 -4.53
CA ARG A 330 -6.17 -1.71 -5.61
C ARG A 330 -5.01 -1.34 -6.56
N ILE A 331 -3.82 -1.03 -6.05
CA ILE A 331 -2.60 -0.77 -6.85
C ILE A 331 -2.21 -1.97 -7.72
N LEU A 332 -2.52 -3.19 -7.31
CA LEU A 332 -2.26 -4.43 -8.06
C LEU A 332 -3.45 -4.89 -8.93
N ASN A 333 -4.52 -4.07 -9.02
CA ASN A 333 -5.80 -4.44 -9.64
C ASN A 333 -6.44 -5.71 -9.04
N LYS A 334 -6.06 -6.10 -7.82
CA LYS A 334 -6.59 -7.28 -7.14
C LYS A 334 -7.96 -6.98 -6.52
N PRO A 335 -8.88 -7.98 -6.48
CA PRO A 335 -10.17 -7.81 -5.83
C PRO A 335 -10.00 -7.55 -4.33
N VAL A 336 -10.77 -6.58 -3.84
CA VAL A 336 -11.00 -6.36 -2.40
C VAL A 336 -12.29 -7.06 -1.98
N GLY A 337 -12.33 -7.64 -0.79
CA GLY A 337 -13.46 -8.45 -0.34
C GLY A 337 -13.76 -8.34 1.15
N LEU A 338 -14.60 -9.22 1.69
CA LEU A 338 -15.10 -9.11 3.07
C LEU A 338 -13.99 -9.02 4.13
N LYS A 339 -12.89 -9.78 4.00
CA LYS A 339 -11.75 -9.69 4.95
C LYS A 339 -10.98 -8.38 4.89
N ASP A 340 -10.99 -7.70 3.75
CA ASP A 340 -10.34 -6.39 3.60
C ASP A 340 -11.06 -5.33 4.47
N LEU A 341 -12.39 -5.46 4.57
CA LEU A 341 -13.23 -4.60 5.39
C LEU A 341 -12.92 -4.71 6.89
N GLU A 342 -12.47 -5.86 7.41
CA GLU A 342 -12.07 -6.00 8.82
C GLU A 342 -11.01 -4.96 9.21
N SER A 343 -10.08 -4.65 8.30
CA SER A 343 -8.99 -3.70 8.54
C SER A 343 -9.32 -2.23 8.27
N VAL A 344 -10.56 -1.95 7.85
CA VAL A 344 -11.05 -0.60 7.52
C VAL A 344 -12.20 -0.20 8.44
N ASP A 345 -13.21 -1.06 8.60
CA ASP A 345 -14.46 -0.77 9.30
C ASP A 345 -14.95 -2.03 10.05
N PRO A 346 -14.38 -2.34 11.23
CA PRO A 346 -14.63 -3.60 11.94
C PRO A 346 -16.09 -3.76 12.40
N GLU A 347 -16.80 -2.67 12.67
CA GLU A 347 -18.19 -2.72 13.13
C GLU A 347 -19.12 -3.16 11.99
N PHE A 348 -18.90 -2.65 10.77
CA PHE A 348 -19.58 -3.08 9.55
C PHE A 348 -19.15 -4.50 9.13
N TYR A 349 -17.87 -4.84 9.26
CA TYR A 349 -17.37 -6.20 9.04
C TYR A 349 -18.09 -7.20 9.94
N ASN A 350 -18.14 -6.94 11.26
CA ASN A 350 -18.85 -7.78 12.21
C ASN A 350 -20.35 -7.89 11.88
N SER A 351 -20.97 -6.81 11.39
CA SER A 351 -22.37 -6.83 10.93
C SER A 351 -22.57 -7.76 9.73
N LEU A 352 -21.68 -7.72 8.73
CA LEU A 352 -21.73 -8.62 7.57
C LEU A 352 -21.35 -10.07 7.90
N ILE A 353 -20.46 -10.29 8.86
CA ILE A 353 -20.15 -11.63 9.39
C ILE A 353 -21.36 -12.20 10.14
N TRP A 354 -22.07 -11.38 10.93
CA TRP A 354 -23.31 -11.81 11.59
C TRP A 354 -24.37 -12.25 10.56
N VAL A 355 -24.57 -11.47 9.49
CA VAL A 355 -25.45 -11.85 8.36
C VAL A 355 -24.98 -13.14 7.68
N LYS A 356 -23.66 -13.39 7.59
CA LYS A 356 -23.13 -14.65 7.04
C LYS A 356 -23.43 -15.85 7.93
N GLU A 357 -23.20 -15.73 9.24
CA GLU A 357 -23.16 -16.84 10.20
C GLU A 357 -24.52 -17.18 10.84
N ASN A 358 -25.54 -16.34 10.69
CA ASN A 358 -26.89 -16.52 11.26
C ASN A 358 -27.94 -16.64 10.14
N ASP A 359 -29.05 -17.31 10.44
CA ASP A 359 -30.22 -17.39 9.55
C ASP A 359 -31.00 -16.06 9.60
N ILE A 360 -31.08 -15.36 8.46
CA ILE A 360 -31.75 -14.04 8.41
C ILE A 360 -33.26 -14.15 8.29
N GLU A 361 -33.77 -15.29 7.85
CA GLU A 361 -35.20 -15.55 7.63
C GLU A 361 -35.88 -15.95 8.95
N GLU A 362 -35.24 -16.80 9.77
CA GLU A 362 -35.67 -17.07 11.16
C GLU A 362 -35.63 -15.80 12.02
N CYS A 363 -34.64 -14.92 11.79
CA CYS A 363 -34.54 -13.63 12.47
C CYS A 363 -35.55 -12.57 11.96
N GLY A 364 -36.26 -12.83 10.86
CA GLY A 364 -37.20 -11.87 10.25
C GLY A 364 -36.55 -10.56 9.77
N LEU A 365 -35.28 -10.62 9.36
CA LEU A 365 -34.45 -9.44 9.11
C LEU A 365 -34.55 -8.99 7.64
N GLU A 366 -35.56 -8.17 7.35
CA GLU A 366 -35.86 -7.67 6.01
C GLU A 366 -34.74 -6.73 5.48
N MET A 367 -33.99 -7.20 4.48
CA MET A 367 -32.93 -6.45 3.78
C MET A 367 -33.15 -6.53 2.27
N PHE A 368 -32.69 -5.51 1.54
CA PHE A 368 -32.71 -5.47 0.08
C PHE A 368 -31.30 -5.24 -0.49
N PHE A 369 -31.09 -5.49 -1.79
CA PHE A 369 -29.82 -5.19 -2.48
C PHE A 369 -29.62 -3.68 -2.74
N SER A 370 -29.83 -2.86 -1.73
CA SER A 370 -29.62 -1.41 -1.72
C SER A 370 -28.95 -0.96 -0.42
N VAL A 371 -28.16 0.10 -0.48
CA VAL A 371 -27.41 0.64 0.66
C VAL A 371 -27.49 2.16 0.69
N ASP A 372 -27.67 2.72 1.88
CA ASP A 372 -27.71 4.17 2.08
C ASP A 372 -26.32 4.74 2.36
N LYS A 373 -26.05 5.90 1.75
CA LYS A 373 -24.85 6.71 1.99
C LYS A 373 -25.24 8.11 2.40
N GLU A 374 -24.87 8.51 3.61
CA GLU A 374 -24.92 9.90 4.04
C GLU A 374 -23.72 10.66 3.43
N ILE A 375 -23.98 11.84 2.84
CA ILE A 375 -22.97 12.78 2.36
C ILE A 375 -23.38 14.18 2.83
N LEU A 376 -22.60 14.78 3.74
CA LEU A 376 -22.86 16.11 4.30
C LEU A 376 -24.27 16.29 4.92
N GLY A 377 -24.87 15.23 5.44
CA GLY A 377 -26.24 15.22 5.99
C GLY A 377 -27.35 14.85 4.98
N GLU A 378 -27.04 14.70 3.70
CA GLU A 378 -27.99 14.15 2.72
C GLU A 378 -27.84 12.63 2.63
N ILE A 379 -28.92 11.89 2.93
CA ILE A 379 -28.98 10.43 2.76
C ILE A 379 -29.36 10.11 1.32
N LYS A 380 -28.52 9.36 0.62
CA LYS A 380 -28.75 8.89 -0.74
C LYS A 380 -28.65 7.37 -0.81
N SER A 381 -29.73 6.72 -1.24
CA SER A 381 -29.75 5.26 -1.46
C SER A 381 -29.08 4.87 -2.77
N HIS A 382 -28.51 3.66 -2.80
CA HIS A 382 -27.74 3.11 -3.91
C HIS A 382 -28.03 1.62 -4.11
N ASP A 383 -28.64 1.27 -5.24
CA ASP A 383 -28.82 -0.11 -5.71
C ASP A 383 -27.45 -0.80 -5.91
N LEU A 384 -27.21 -1.91 -5.20
CA LEU A 384 -25.98 -2.72 -5.33
C LEU A 384 -25.89 -3.50 -6.66
N LYS A 385 -27.06 -3.79 -7.25
CA LYS A 385 -27.24 -4.42 -8.56
C LYS A 385 -28.54 -3.90 -9.19
N PRO A 386 -28.81 -4.09 -10.49
CA PRO A 386 -29.97 -3.50 -11.16
C PRO A 386 -31.30 -3.85 -10.44
N ASN A 387 -32.09 -2.81 -10.12
CA ASN A 387 -33.32 -2.88 -9.32
C ASN A 387 -33.14 -3.45 -7.90
N GLY A 388 -31.94 -3.37 -7.33
CA GLY A 388 -31.55 -4.03 -6.08
C GLY A 388 -32.42 -3.68 -4.87
N SER A 389 -32.90 -2.45 -4.77
CA SER A 389 -33.91 -1.99 -3.80
C SER A 389 -35.25 -2.75 -3.82
N ASN A 390 -35.51 -3.56 -4.86
CA ASN A 390 -36.70 -4.40 -4.99
C ASN A 390 -36.37 -5.91 -4.89
N ILE A 391 -35.11 -6.26 -4.62
CA ILE A 391 -34.64 -7.64 -4.50
C ILE A 391 -34.35 -7.91 -3.02
N LEU A 392 -35.18 -8.75 -2.39
CA LEU A 392 -35.01 -9.18 -1.00
C LEU A 392 -33.74 -10.02 -0.84
N VAL A 393 -33.03 -9.83 0.26
CA VAL A 393 -31.91 -10.70 0.66
C VAL A 393 -32.48 -11.95 1.36
N THR A 394 -32.05 -13.14 0.92
CA THR A 394 -32.49 -14.45 1.40
C THR A 394 -31.27 -15.33 1.73
N GLU A 395 -31.47 -16.44 2.42
CA GLU A 395 -30.39 -17.40 2.71
C GLU A 395 -29.68 -17.88 1.43
N GLU A 396 -30.41 -18.04 0.32
CA GLU A 396 -29.85 -18.42 -0.98
C GLU A 396 -28.94 -17.35 -1.62
N ASN A 397 -29.13 -16.07 -1.29
CA ASN A 397 -28.47 -14.96 -2.00
C ASN A 397 -27.61 -14.04 -1.11
N LYS A 398 -27.60 -14.24 0.22
CA LYS A 398 -26.89 -13.38 1.17
C LYS A 398 -25.37 -13.29 0.95
N GLU A 399 -24.73 -14.33 0.41
CA GLU A 399 -23.30 -14.23 0.03
C GLU A 399 -23.05 -13.24 -1.12
N GLU A 400 -23.98 -13.11 -2.07
CA GLU A 400 -23.91 -12.10 -3.13
C GLU A 400 -24.09 -10.69 -2.55
N TYR A 401 -25.04 -10.53 -1.64
CA TYR A 401 -25.29 -9.27 -0.92
C TYR A 401 -24.04 -8.83 -0.13
N ILE A 402 -23.51 -9.71 0.72
CA ILE A 402 -22.31 -9.44 1.54
C ILE A 402 -21.12 -9.05 0.65
N ARG A 403 -20.91 -9.74 -0.48
CA ARG A 403 -19.85 -9.43 -1.45
C ARG A 403 -20.02 -8.02 -2.03
N LEU A 404 -21.21 -7.68 -2.50
CA LEU A 404 -21.52 -6.37 -3.10
C LEU A 404 -21.44 -5.23 -2.08
N VAL A 405 -21.94 -5.42 -0.84
CA VAL A 405 -21.81 -4.42 0.22
C VAL A 405 -20.34 -4.17 0.57
N ALA A 406 -19.51 -5.22 0.68
CA ALA A 406 -18.09 -5.06 0.98
C ALA A 406 -17.32 -4.35 -0.16
N GLU A 407 -17.57 -4.75 -1.41
CA GLU A 407 -16.97 -4.13 -2.61
C GLU A 407 -17.35 -2.63 -2.72
N TRP A 408 -18.62 -2.30 -2.48
CA TRP A 408 -19.11 -0.92 -2.43
C TRP A 408 -18.54 -0.14 -1.25
N ARG A 409 -18.55 -0.69 -0.02
CA ARG A 409 -18.06 -0.04 1.21
C ARG A 409 -16.59 0.37 1.09
N LEU A 410 -15.77 -0.39 0.37
CA LEU A 410 -14.35 -0.15 0.12
C LEU A 410 -14.06 0.75 -1.11
N SER A 411 -15.07 1.06 -1.93
CA SER A 411 -14.91 1.84 -3.18
C SER A 411 -15.65 3.19 -3.19
N ARG A 412 -16.71 3.33 -2.38
CA ARG A 412 -17.76 4.37 -2.49
C ARG A 412 -17.28 5.83 -2.36
N GLY A 413 -17.35 6.60 -3.44
CA GLY A 413 -17.00 8.04 -3.46
C GLY A 413 -15.50 8.32 -3.38
N VAL A 414 -14.67 7.32 -3.68
CA VAL A 414 -13.22 7.48 -3.89
C VAL A 414 -12.80 7.11 -5.32
N GLU A 415 -13.75 6.89 -6.23
CA GLU A 415 -13.53 6.36 -7.58
C GLU A 415 -12.74 7.32 -8.47
N GLU A 416 -13.11 8.61 -8.52
CA GLU A 416 -12.42 9.63 -9.30
C GLU A 416 -11.01 9.90 -8.76
N GLN A 417 -10.87 9.93 -7.43
CA GLN A 417 -9.60 10.09 -6.73
C GLN A 417 -8.65 8.91 -7.01
N THR A 418 -9.20 7.69 -6.99
CA THR A 418 -8.50 6.45 -7.34
C THR A 418 -8.08 6.46 -8.81
N GLN A 419 -8.95 6.89 -9.73
CA GLN A 419 -8.61 7.04 -11.14
C GLN A 419 -7.48 8.06 -11.36
N ALA A 420 -7.59 9.25 -10.78
CA ALA A 420 -6.57 10.30 -10.91
C ALA A 420 -5.22 9.85 -10.34
N PHE A 421 -5.22 9.11 -9.23
CA PHE A 421 -4.02 8.43 -8.72
C PHE A 421 -3.45 7.45 -9.75
N PHE A 422 -4.27 6.60 -10.39
CA PHE A 422 -3.79 5.65 -11.40
C PHE A 422 -3.31 6.29 -12.70
N GLU A 423 -3.89 7.42 -13.13
CA GLU A 423 -3.37 8.22 -14.24
C GLU A 423 -1.94 8.71 -13.94
N GLY A 424 -1.72 9.19 -12.71
CA GLY A 424 -0.41 9.63 -12.22
C GLY A 424 0.60 8.50 -12.01
N PHE A 425 0.13 7.34 -11.57
CA PHE A 425 0.96 6.17 -11.33
C PHE A 425 1.43 5.55 -12.66
N ASN A 426 0.50 5.23 -13.55
CA ASN A 426 0.76 4.50 -14.79
C ASN A 426 1.58 5.29 -15.82
N GLU A 427 1.50 6.63 -15.82
CA GLU A 427 2.37 7.43 -16.71
C GLU A 427 3.86 7.29 -16.34
N ILE A 428 4.18 7.04 -15.06
CA ILE A 428 5.55 6.81 -14.59
C ILE A 428 5.92 5.32 -14.65
N LEU A 429 5.12 4.46 -14.02
CA LEU A 429 5.36 3.02 -13.89
C LEU A 429 4.08 2.24 -14.27
N PRO A 430 4.03 1.64 -15.47
CA PRO A 430 2.88 0.85 -15.88
C PRO A 430 2.62 -0.35 -14.95
N GLN A 431 1.39 -0.46 -14.46
CA GLN A 431 0.91 -1.45 -13.48
C GLN A 431 1.21 -2.92 -13.87
N GLN A 432 1.31 -3.23 -15.16
CA GLN A 432 1.71 -4.54 -15.67
C GLN A 432 3.04 -5.05 -15.08
N TYR A 433 3.99 -4.16 -14.75
CA TYR A 433 5.28 -4.53 -14.16
C TYR A 433 5.18 -4.95 -12.69
N LEU A 434 3.99 -4.90 -12.09
CA LEU A 434 3.72 -5.27 -10.70
C LEU A 434 2.78 -6.49 -10.54
N GLN A 435 2.20 -7.02 -11.62
CA GLN A 435 1.16 -8.07 -11.57
C GLN A 435 1.58 -9.38 -10.86
N TYR A 436 2.89 -9.67 -10.78
CA TYR A 436 3.43 -10.83 -10.08
C TYR A 436 3.67 -10.59 -8.58
N PHE A 437 3.52 -9.36 -8.08
CA PHE A 437 3.56 -9.08 -6.64
C PHE A 437 2.20 -9.29 -5.95
N ASP A 438 2.22 -9.62 -4.67
CA ASP A 438 1.07 -9.51 -3.77
C ASP A 438 1.05 -8.20 -2.97
N ALA A 439 -0.09 -7.87 -2.35
CA ALA A 439 -0.28 -6.58 -1.69
C ALA A 439 0.72 -6.33 -0.54
N LYS A 440 1.18 -7.40 0.12
CA LYS A 440 2.18 -7.37 1.18
C LYS A 440 3.61 -7.25 0.62
N GLU A 441 3.90 -7.91 -0.51
CA GLU A 441 5.18 -7.71 -1.22
C GLU A 441 5.30 -6.27 -1.74
N LEU A 442 4.20 -5.68 -2.23
CA LEU A 442 4.16 -4.28 -2.67
C LEU A 442 4.32 -3.29 -1.51
N GLU A 443 3.67 -3.54 -0.36
CA GLU A 443 3.90 -2.76 0.87
C GLU A 443 5.39 -2.76 1.23
N VAL A 444 6.00 -3.94 1.31
CA VAL A 444 7.43 -4.08 1.64
C VAL A 444 8.30 -3.37 0.61
N LEU A 445 8.02 -3.49 -0.69
CA LEU A 445 8.75 -2.83 -1.77
C LEU A 445 8.72 -1.29 -1.69
N LEU A 446 7.65 -0.72 -1.12
CA LEU A 446 7.49 0.72 -0.88
C LEU A 446 8.03 1.19 0.47
N CYS A 447 7.82 0.44 1.55
CA CYS A 447 8.18 0.87 2.90
C CYS A 447 9.58 0.45 3.35
N GLY A 448 10.14 -0.60 2.75
CA GLY A 448 11.38 -1.25 3.17
C GLY A 448 11.17 -2.30 4.28
N MET A 449 12.04 -3.30 4.34
CA MET A 449 12.18 -4.20 5.49
C MET A 449 13.06 -3.57 6.58
N GLN A 450 12.87 -4.01 7.81
CA GLN A 450 13.72 -3.71 8.97
C GLN A 450 14.06 -5.02 9.69
N GLU A 451 15.20 -5.11 10.37
CA GLU A 451 15.45 -6.23 11.29
C GLU A 451 14.50 -6.15 12.49
N ILE A 452 13.89 -7.29 12.85
CA ILE A 452 12.93 -7.36 13.95
C ILE A 452 13.63 -7.83 15.23
N ASP A 453 13.67 -6.98 16.27
CA ASP A 453 14.17 -7.39 17.59
C ASP A 453 13.24 -8.42 18.24
N LEU A 454 13.66 -9.67 18.18
CA LEU A 454 12.96 -10.81 18.75
C LEU A 454 12.84 -10.74 20.28
N ASN A 455 13.74 -10.03 20.97
CA ASN A 455 13.68 -9.86 22.42
C ASN A 455 12.60 -8.86 22.80
N ASP A 456 12.46 -7.77 22.03
CA ASP A 456 11.40 -6.79 22.21
C ASP A 456 10.02 -7.39 21.90
N TRP A 457 9.89 -8.09 20.76
CA TRP A 457 8.68 -8.80 20.39
C TRP A 457 8.27 -9.83 21.46
N GLN A 458 9.22 -10.66 21.92
CA GLN A 458 8.98 -11.66 22.97
C GLN A 458 8.80 -11.05 24.37
N ARG A 459 9.22 -9.81 24.62
CA ARG A 459 8.96 -9.08 25.87
C ARG A 459 7.55 -8.50 25.90
N HIS A 460 7.09 -7.93 24.79
CA HIS A 460 5.83 -7.17 24.74
C HIS A 460 4.62 -7.96 24.23
N THR A 461 4.80 -9.19 23.77
CA THR A 461 3.68 -10.10 23.46
C THR A 461 2.88 -10.50 24.69
N ILE A 462 1.54 -10.40 24.58
CA ILE A 462 0.56 -10.91 25.55
C ILE A 462 -0.04 -12.26 25.11
N TYR A 463 -0.59 -13.01 26.06
CA TYR A 463 -1.14 -14.36 25.83
C TYR A 463 -2.55 -14.47 26.41
N ARG A 464 -3.46 -15.10 25.67
CA ARG A 464 -4.83 -15.41 26.09
C ARG A 464 -5.11 -16.89 25.95
N HIS A 465 -5.60 -17.53 27.02
CA HIS A 465 -5.78 -18.99 27.11
C HIS A 465 -4.51 -19.84 26.84
N TYR A 466 -3.35 -19.17 26.81
CA TYR A 466 -1.98 -19.70 26.80
C TYR A 466 -1.15 -18.96 27.85
N THR A 467 0.05 -19.48 28.12
CA THR A 467 1.07 -18.87 28.98
C THR A 467 2.44 -18.91 28.30
N ARG A 468 3.42 -18.15 28.79
CA ARG A 468 4.82 -18.19 28.27
C ARG A 468 5.45 -19.59 28.31
N THR A 469 4.96 -20.48 29.17
CA THR A 469 5.41 -21.87 29.34
C THR A 469 4.56 -22.90 28.59
N SER A 470 3.47 -22.49 27.90
CA SER A 470 2.67 -23.40 27.06
C SER A 470 3.49 -23.89 25.87
N ARG A 471 3.45 -25.19 25.55
CA ARG A 471 4.24 -25.82 24.48
C ARG A 471 4.17 -25.07 23.16
N GLN A 472 2.96 -24.68 22.73
CA GLN A 472 2.71 -23.96 21.49
C GLN A 472 3.36 -22.55 21.48
N ILE A 473 3.49 -21.90 22.64
CA ILE A 473 4.17 -20.59 22.75
C ILE A 473 5.69 -20.76 22.72
N VAL A 474 6.23 -21.79 23.37
CA VAL A 474 7.67 -22.13 23.28
C VAL A 474 8.04 -22.46 21.83
N TRP A 475 7.21 -23.25 21.15
CA TRP A 475 7.35 -23.58 19.73
C TRP A 475 7.19 -22.38 18.80
N PHE A 476 6.25 -21.47 19.06
CA PHE A 476 6.12 -20.22 18.30
C PHE A 476 7.41 -19.39 18.36
N TRP A 477 8.01 -19.23 19.53
CA TRP A 477 9.28 -18.49 19.66
C TRP A 477 10.52 -19.26 19.18
N GLN A 478 10.45 -20.59 19.10
CA GLN A 478 11.46 -21.39 18.39
C GLN A 478 11.35 -21.14 16.88
N PHE A 479 10.14 -21.23 16.33
CA PHE A 479 9.84 -20.97 14.92
C PHE A 479 10.29 -19.57 14.46
N VAL A 480 9.92 -18.52 15.21
CA VAL A 480 10.30 -17.13 14.92
C VAL A 480 11.83 -16.91 14.92
N LYS A 481 12.58 -17.71 15.70
CA LYS A 481 14.06 -17.69 15.72
C LYS A 481 14.68 -18.49 14.57
N GLU A 482 14.05 -19.59 14.16
CA GLU A 482 14.51 -20.45 13.06
C GLU A 482 14.33 -19.81 11.68
N ILE A 483 13.22 -19.10 11.46
CA ILE A 483 12.93 -18.43 10.18
C ILE A 483 13.79 -17.17 9.97
N ASP A 484 14.07 -16.87 8.70
CA ASP A 484 14.71 -15.64 8.23
C ASP A 484 13.85 -14.37 8.43
N ASN A 485 14.48 -13.20 8.28
CA ASN A 485 13.80 -11.93 8.55
C ASN A 485 12.66 -11.62 7.56
N GLU A 486 12.73 -12.08 6.30
CA GLU A 486 11.62 -11.93 5.34
C GLU A 486 10.36 -12.63 5.84
N LYS A 487 10.48 -13.86 6.35
CA LYS A 487 9.36 -14.60 6.96
C LYS A 487 8.90 -14.01 8.29
N ARG A 488 9.79 -13.38 9.07
CA ARG A 488 9.40 -12.61 10.27
C ARG A 488 8.55 -11.39 9.91
N MET A 489 8.96 -10.62 8.90
CA MET A 489 8.20 -9.49 8.35
C MET A 489 6.84 -9.98 7.82
N ARG A 490 6.80 -11.13 7.12
CA ARG A 490 5.56 -11.73 6.60
C ARG A 490 4.59 -12.18 7.70
N LEU A 491 5.12 -12.69 8.82
CA LEU A 491 4.36 -13.01 10.03
C LEU A 491 3.85 -11.75 10.74
N LEU A 492 4.65 -10.67 10.79
CA LEU A 492 4.21 -9.37 11.30
C LEU A 492 3.04 -8.82 10.47
N GLN A 493 3.16 -8.83 9.13
CA GLN A 493 2.09 -8.46 8.20
C GLN A 493 0.87 -9.37 8.31
N PHE A 494 1.03 -10.65 8.67
CA PHE A 494 -0.09 -11.55 8.90
C PHE A 494 -0.88 -11.16 10.15
N VAL A 495 -0.21 -10.83 11.26
CA VAL A 495 -0.86 -10.58 12.56
C VAL A 495 -1.30 -9.12 12.77
N THR A 496 -0.61 -8.16 12.16
CA THR A 496 -0.83 -6.70 12.36
C THR A 496 -1.35 -5.97 11.12
N GLY A 497 -1.29 -6.61 9.95
CA GLY A 497 -1.70 -6.01 8.67
C GLY A 497 -0.66 -5.10 8.01
N THR A 498 0.50 -4.88 8.63
CA THR A 498 1.58 -4.04 8.06
C THR A 498 2.97 -4.64 8.28
N CYS A 499 3.94 -4.21 7.49
CA CYS A 499 5.35 -4.54 7.64
C CYS A 499 6.08 -3.60 8.63
N ARG A 500 5.46 -2.47 9.01
CA ARG A 500 6.11 -1.41 9.80
C ARG A 500 5.94 -1.63 11.30
N LEU A 501 6.88 -1.10 12.09
CA LEU A 501 6.77 -1.00 13.55
C LEU A 501 6.80 0.46 14.03
N PRO A 502 6.20 0.78 15.19
CA PRO A 502 6.40 2.07 15.86
C PRO A 502 7.87 2.33 16.20
N VAL A 503 8.24 3.61 16.35
CA VAL A 503 9.60 4.04 16.70
C VAL A 503 10.07 3.45 18.05
N GLY A 504 9.14 3.24 19.00
CA GLY A 504 9.36 2.56 20.29
C GLY A 504 9.21 1.03 20.26
N GLY A 505 9.11 0.41 19.09
CA GLY A 505 9.01 -1.05 18.93
C GLY A 505 7.64 -1.63 19.31
N PHE A 506 7.63 -2.89 19.76
CA PHE A 506 6.42 -3.63 20.15
C PHE A 506 5.81 -3.16 21.48
N ALA A 507 6.52 -2.31 22.24
CA ALA A 507 5.98 -1.67 23.43
C ALA A 507 4.79 -0.76 23.10
N ASP A 508 4.91 -0.01 22.00
CA ASP A 508 4.00 1.07 21.57
C ASP A 508 3.12 0.65 20.39
N LEU A 509 2.90 -0.67 20.21
CA LEU A 509 2.11 -1.21 19.10
C LEU A 509 0.64 -0.75 19.21
N MET A 510 0.10 -0.22 18.13
CA MET A 510 -1.26 0.34 18.04
C MET A 510 -2.21 -0.61 17.32
N GLY A 511 -3.48 -0.60 17.72
CA GLY A 511 -4.60 -1.22 17.01
C GLY A 511 -5.56 -0.15 16.49
N ILE A 512 -6.83 -0.50 16.28
CA ILE A 512 -7.89 0.44 15.86
C ILE A 512 -8.65 1.11 17.03
N ASN A 513 -8.26 0.80 18.27
CA ASN A 513 -8.86 1.30 19.51
C ASN A 513 -7.78 1.73 20.54
N GLY A 514 -6.68 2.29 20.07
CA GLY A 514 -5.54 2.72 20.88
C GLY A 514 -4.39 1.69 20.99
N PRO A 515 -3.52 1.84 22.01
CA PRO A 515 -2.39 0.95 22.24
C PRO A 515 -2.83 -0.51 22.46
N GLN A 516 -2.41 -1.40 21.57
CA GLN A 516 -2.86 -2.78 21.49
C GLN A 516 -1.68 -3.69 21.12
N LYS A 517 -1.14 -4.36 22.15
CA LYS A 517 0.05 -5.21 22.01
C LYS A 517 -0.22 -6.50 21.24
N PHE A 518 0.83 -7.01 20.60
CA PHE A 518 0.83 -8.29 19.88
C PHE A 518 0.30 -9.40 20.80
N CYS A 519 -0.73 -10.13 20.36
CA CYS A 519 -1.46 -11.07 21.19
C CYS A 519 -1.49 -12.47 20.56
N ILE A 520 -1.22 -13.52 21.33
CA ILE A 520 -1.45 -14.91 20.90
C ILE A 520 -2.56 -15.53 21.74
N GLU A 521 -3.63 -15.96 21.07
CA GLU A 521 -4.84 -16.51 21.69
C GLU A 521 -5.04 -17.98 21.29
N LYS A 522 -5.38 -18.85 22.26
CA LYS A 522 -5.68 -20.27 21.99
C LYS A 522 -7.11 -20.41 21.46
N VAL A 523 -7.25 -20.63 20.16
CA VAL A 523 -8.56 -20.81 19.49
C VAL A 523 -8.56 -22.10 18.65
N GLY A 524 -9.71 -22.77 18.57
CA GLY A 524 -9.92 -23.84 17.59
C GLY A 524 -9.34 -25.22 17.92
N LYS A 525 -9.22 -26.04 16.87
CA LYS A 525 -8.80 -27.45 16.91
C LYS A 525 -7.46 -27.65 16.20
N GLU A 526 -6.75 -28.71 16.55
CA GLU A 526 -5.40 -29.05 16.03
C GLU A 526 -5.28 -29.18 14.49
N ASN A 527 -6.39 -29.35 13.76
CA ASN A 527 -6.38 -29.43 12.29
C ASN A 527 -6.53 -28.06 11.61
N TRP A 528 -7.10 -27.07 12.30
CA TRP A 528 -7.36 -25.72 11.78
C TRP A 528 -6.06 -25.01 11.40
N LEU A 529 -6.17 -24.01 10.51
CA LEU A 529 -5.09 -23.08 10.25
C LEU A 529 -5.03 -21.98 11.33
N PRO A 530 -3.86 -21.37 11.58
CA PRO A 530 -3.76 -20.13 12.34
C PRO A 530 -4.55 -19.03 11.61
N ARG A 531 -5.18 -18.13 12.38
CA ARG A 531 -5.91 -16.97 11.84
C ARG A 531 -5.38 -15.71 12.50
N SER A 532 -5.69 -14.56 11.94
CA SER A 532 -5.31 -13.27 12.51
C SER A 532 -6.45 -12.28 12.48
N HIS A 533 -6.40 -11.33 13.41
CA HIS A 533 -7.26 -10.15 13.46
C HIS A 533 -6.35 -8.93 13.58
N THR A 534 -6.11 -8.27 12.45
CA THR A 534 -5.08 -7.22 12.32
C THR A 534 -5.38 -6.00 13.20
N CYS A 535 -6.64 -5.57 13.25
CA CYS A 535 -7.11 -4.48 14.13
C CYS A 535 -6.87 -4.71 15.63
N PHE A 536 -6.62 -5.95 16.05
CA PHE A 536 -6.32 -6.32 17.44
C PHE A 536 -4.90 -6.85 17.63
N ASN A 537 -4.05 -6.80 16.59
CA ASN A 537 -2.71 -7.40 16.58
C ASN A 537 -2.70 -8.86 17.10
N ARG A 538 -3.76 -9.63 16.80
CA ARG A 538 -4.01 -10.95 17.41
C ARG A 538 -3.78 -12.09 16.43
N LEU A 539 -3.02 -13.09 16.88
CA LEU A 539 -2.86 -14.40 16.28
C LEU A 539 -3.71 -15.44 17.03
N ASP A 540 -4.71 -15.99 16.35
CA ASP A 540 -5.38 -17.23 16.77
C ASP A 540 -4.43 -18.40 16.47
N LEU A 541 -3.89 -19.04 17.51
CA LEU A 541 -2.93 -20.15 17.39
C LEU A 541 -3.53 -21.47 17.91
N PRO A 542 -3.94 -22.39 17.03
CA PRO A 542 -4.51 -23.67 17.44
C PRO A 542 -3.58 -24.53 18.30
N PRO A 543 -4.15 -25.41 19.16
CA PRO A 543 -3.38 -26.23 20.10
C PRO A 543 -2.73 -27.45 19.43
N TYR A 544 -1.81 -27.21 18.50
CA TYR A 544 -1.06 -28.24 17.76
C TYR A 544 -0.33 -29.22 18.69
N LYS A 545 -0.11 -30.45 18.21
CA LYS A 545 0.47 -31.57 18.98
C LYS A 545 1.99 -31.58 19.03
N ASN A 546 2.66 -31.03 18.02
CA ASN A 546 4.12 -31.04 17.88
C ASN A 546 4.65 -29.78 17.15
N TYR A 547 5.96 -29.62 17.11
CA TYR A 547 6.64 -28.46 16.51
C TYR A 547 6.44 -28.37 14.99
N GLU A 548 6.67 -29.47 14.25
CA GLU A 548 6.57 -29.48 12.79
C GLU A 548 5.16 -29.11 12.31
N GLN A 549 4.11 -29.63 12.98
CA GLN A 549 2.71 -29.28 12.67
C GLN A 549 2.45 -27.77 12.85
N LEU A 550 3.01 -27.15 13.90
CA LEU A 550 2.89 -25.71 14.15
C LEU A 550 3.66 -24.90 13.09
N LYS A 551 4.87 -25.35 12.73
CA LYS A 551 5.75 -24.73 11.73
C LYS A 551 5.15 -24.81 10.33
N GLU A 552 4.67 -25.99 9.91
CA GLU A 552 3.96 -26.22 8.65
C GLU A 552 2.73 -25.31 8.54
N LYS A 553 1.85 -25.34 9.55
CA LYS A 553 0.59 -24.58 9.55
C LYS A 553 0.80 -23.06 9.64
N LEU A 554 1.84 -22.58 10.32
CA LEU A 554 2.21 -21.15 10.32
C LEU A 554 2.85 -20.72 9.00
N LEU A 555 3.80 -21.49 8.45
CA LEU A 555 4.41 -21.20 7.15
C LEU A 555 3.34 -21.13 6.06
N PHE A 556 2.41 -22.07 6.04
CA PHE A 556 1.26 -22.04 5.15
C PHE A 556 0.48 -20.73 5.32
N ALA A 557 -0.01 -20.41 6.52
CA ALA A 557 -0.87 -19.23 6.73
C ALA A 557 -0.21 -17.86 6.42
N ILE A 558 1.09 -17.68 6.70
CA ILE A 558 1.77 -16.40 6.41
C ILE A 558 2.05 -16.21 4.91
N GLU A 559 2.25 -17.31 4.18
CA GLU A 559 2.40 -17.30 2.73
C GLU A 559 1.03 -17.14 2.03
N GLU A 560 0.04 -17.90 2.48
CA GLU A 560 -1.31 -18.09 1.90
C GLU A 560 -2.33 -16.99 2.28
N THR A 561 -1.89 -15.72 2.37
CA THR A 561 -2.79 -14.65 2.82
C THR A 561 -3.86 -14.24 1.79
N GLU A 562 -3.72 -14.66 0.52
CA GLU A 562 -4.73 -14.46 -0.53
C GLU A 562 -5.37 -15.82 -0.90
N GLY A 563 -6.47 -16.19 -0.23
CA GLY A 563 -7.25 -17.38 -0.60
C GLY A 563 -8.33 -17.83 0.41
N PHE A 564 -7.98 -17.99 1.68
CA PHE A 564 -8.81 -18.74 2.64
C PHE A 564 -10.00 -17.97 3.23
N GLY A 565 -10.97 -17.65 2.38
CA GLY A 565 -12.36 -17.29 2.74
C GLY A 565 -13.33 -18.48 2.71
N GLN A 566 -12.82 -19.70 2.47
CA GLN A 566 -13.58 -20.96 2.39
C GLN A 566 -12.96 -22.01 3.33
N GLU A 567 -13.45 -22.06 4.56
CA GLU A 567 -13.94 -23.26 5.27
C GLU A 567 -15.28 -22.87 5.92
#